data_AF-A0A966HFC0-F1
#
_entry.id   AF-A0A966HFC0-F1
#
_cell.length_a   1.000
_cell.length_b   1.000
_cell.length_c   1.000
_cell.angle_alpha   90.00
_cell.angle_beta   90.00
_cell.angle_gamma   90.00
#
_symmetry.space_group_name_H-M   'P 1'
#
loop_
_entity.id
_entity.type
_entity.pdbx_description
1 polymer ?
#
loop_
_entity_poly.entity_id
_entity_poly.type
_entity_poly.pdbx_seq_one_letter_code
_entity_poly.pdbx_strand_id
1 'polypeptide(L)'
;MVEKQELKRRLTDEEIKRLAQYMDVLIQIDQREKVLEAQLKDTPKGFALKGDGRNCSLCRNHVYDDGWFDKWGFKCLNCQDAVNKSKIPGSLCRDYSHERSIPDTALAINLGVKVQVIRKLIHEGKIIGRKIPNGPYMVLRKDNPTLSHTLNREFSEHSQKTHG
;
A
#
# COMPACT_ATOMS: atom_id res chain seq x y z
N MET A 1 -7.40 -31.36 -9.15
CA MET A 1 -7.09 -31.57 -7.72
C MET A 1 -5.60 -31.84 -7.64
N VAL A 2 -4.81 -30.92 -7.06
CA VAL A 2 -3.36 -31.13 -6.92
C VAL A 2 -3.17 -32.01 -5.69
N GLU A 3 -2.69 -33.23 -5.88
CA GLU A 3 -2.27 -34.11 -4.79
C GLU A 3 -1.23 -33.38 -3.94
N LYS A 4 -1.57 -33.15 -2.67
CA LYS A 4 -0.61 -32.69 -1.67
C LYS A 4 0.31 -33.86 -1.37
N GLN A 5 1.44 -33.92 -2.08
CA GLN A 5 2.53 -34.80 -1.72
C GLN A 5 3.07 -34.33 -0.36
N GLU A 6 2.72 -35.03 0.71
CA GLU A 6 3.26 -34.74 2.04
C GLU A 6 4.78 -34.96 2.01
N LEU A 7 5.53 -33.86 2.10
CA LEU A 7 6.98 -33.89 2.21
C LEU A 7 7.38 -34.42 3.60
N LYS A 8 7.32 -35.74 3.82
CA LYS A 8 7.80 -36.40 5.05
C LYS A 8 9.33 -36.49 5.07
N ARG A 9 10.02 -35.34 4.93
CA ARG A 9 11.46 -35.29 5.17
C ARG A 9 11.74 -34.65 6.52
N ARG A 10 12.70 -35.23 7.25
CA ARG A 10 13.25 -34.60 8.45
C ARG A 10 14.12 -33.42 8.02
N LEU A 11 13.98 -32.28 8.70
CA LEU A 11 14.88 -31.15 8.52
C LEU A 11 16.28 -31.51 9.00
N THR A 12 17.30 -31.05 8.30
CA THR A 12 18.69 -31.15 8.77
C THR A 12 18.94 -30.15 9.90
N ASP A 13 19.99 -30.36 10.69
CA ASP A 13 20.36 -29.43 11.76
C ASP A 13 20.65 -28.01 11.22
N GLU A 14 21.20 -27.92 10.01
CA GLU A 14 21.47 -26.66 9.32
C GLU A 14 20.17 -25.93 8.93
N GLU A 15 19.13 -26.67 8.52
CA GLU A 15 17.81 -26.11 8.20
C GLU A 15 17.07 -25.66 9.46
N ILE A 16 17.18 -26.42 10.54
CA ILE A 16 16.63 -26.05 11.85
C ILE A 16 17.29 -24.76 12.32
N LYS A 17 18.62 -24.65 12.18
CA LYS A 17 19.37 -23.43 12.54
C LYS A 17 18.94 -22.22 11.71
N ARG A 18 18.78 -22.37 10.39
CA ARG A 18 18.30 -21.28 9.51
C ARG A 18 16.89 -20.84 9.88
N LEU A 19 16.01 -21.79 10.22
CA LEU A 19 14.65 -21.48 10.67
C LEU A 19 14.67 -20.70 11.99
N ALA A 20 15.49 -21.11 12.96
CA ALA A 20 15.63 -20.38 14.22
C ALA A 20 16.14 -18.95 13.99
N GLN A 21 17.16 -18.77 13.15
CA GLN A 21 17.68 -17.45 12.79
C GLN A 21 16.63 -16.58 12.07
N TYR A 22 15.81 -17.17 11.21
CA TYR A 22 14.70 -16.45 10.58
C TYR A 22 13.68 -15.97 11.62
N MET A 23 13.34 -16.82 12.60
CA MET A 23 12.45 -16.44 13.70
C MET A 23 13.05 -15.33 14.56
N ASP A 24 14.37 -15.34 14.82
CA ASP A 24 15.04 -14.26 15.54
C ASP A 24 14.88 -12.91 14.83
N VAL A 25 14.98 -12.88 13.49
CA VAL A 25 14.74 -11.67 12.69
C VAL A 25 13.29 -11.20 12.83
N LEU A 26 12.31 -12.10 12.77
CA LEU A 26 10.90 -11.75 12.95
C LEU A 26 10.61 -11.20 14.35
N ILE A 27 11.20 -11.78 15.40
CA ILE A 27 11.09 -11.29 16.77
C ILE A 27 11.68 -9.89 16.89
N GLN A 28 12.84 -9.63 16.29
CA GLN A 28 13.45 -8.30 16.30
C GLN A 28 12.56 -7.25 15.60
N ILE A 29 11.89 -7.62 14.51
CA ILE A 29 10.96 -6.73 13.82
C ILE A 29 9.76 -6.41 14.73
N ASP A 30 9.13 -7.42 15.33
CA ASP A 30 8.00 -7.26 16.26
C ASP A 30 8.38 -6.41 17.49
N GLN A 31 9.56 -6.64 18.08
CA GLN A 31 10.05 -5.83 19.20
C GLN A 31 10.22 -4.35 18.81
N ARG A 32 10.76 -4.06 17.62
CA ARG A 32 10.90 -2.68 17.13
C ARG A 32 9.55 -2.02 16.92
N GLU A 33 8.56 -2.73 16.37
CA GLU A 33 7.20 -2.19 16.22
C GLU A 33 6.55 -1.91 17.57
N LYS A 34 6.69 -2.83 18.55
CA LYS A 34 6.17 -2.64 19.91
C LYS A 34 6.77 -1.41 20.61
N VAL A 35 8.04 -1.11 20.39
CA VAL A 35 8.67 0.11 20.91
C VAL A 35 7.99 1.36 20.33
N LEU A 36 7.75 1.38 19.01
CA LEU A 36 7.05 2.49 18.36
C LEU A 36 5.61 2.63 18.85
N GLU A 37 4.90 1.51 19.02
CA GLU A 37 3.54 1.51 19.57
C GLU A 37 3.50 1.98 21.03
N ALA A 38 4.49 1.61 21.84
CA ALA A 38 4.61 2.08 23.21
C ALA A 38 4.80 3.61 23.26
N GLN A 39 5.62 4.17 22.37
CA GLN A 39 5.84 5.61 22.25
C GLN A 39 4.56 6.40 21.90
N LEU A 40 3.59 5.78 21.22
CA LEU A 40 2.30 6.42 20.95
C LEU A 40 1.46 6.67 22.21
N LYS A 41 1.76 6.02 23.34
CA LYS A 41 1.09 6.32 24.62
C LYS A 41 1.39 7.74 25.09
N ASP A 42 2.65 8.17 24.91
CA ASP A 42 3.10 9.52 25.27
C ASP A 42 2.83 10.53 24.14
N THR A 43 2.78 10.05 22.89
CA THR A 43 2.56 10.88 21.69
C THR A 43 1.37 10.37 20.86
N PRO A 44 0.13 10.53 21.34
CA PRO A 44 -1.05 9.89 20.73
C PRO A 44 -1.40 10.39 19.31
N LYS A 45 -0.88 11.56 18.91
CA LYS A 45 -1.02 12.09 17.55
C LYS A 45 0.01 11.52 16.58
N GLY A 46 0.99 10.78 17.07
CA GLY A 46 2.14 10.31 16.32
C GLY A 46 3.38 11.19 16.47
N PHE A 47 4.45 10.78 15.82
CA PHE A 47 5.77 11.41 15.88
C PHE A 47 6.53 11.23 14.55
N ALA A 48 7.53 12.08 14.34
CA ALA A 48 8.45 11.94 13.22
C ALA A 48 9.31 10.69 13.41
N LEU A 49 9.43 9.88 12.37
CA LEU A 49 10.25 8.68 12.36
C LEU A 49 11.10 8.68 11.11
N LYS A 50 12.40 8.39 11.26
CA LYS A 50 13.30 8.28 10.12
C LYS A 50 12.82 7.17 9.17
N GLY A 51 12.82 7.48 7.88
CA GLY A 51 12.34 6.57 6.85
C GLY A 51 13.25 5.37 6.69
N ASP A 52 14.56 5.55 6.57
CA ASP A 52 15.54 4.44 6.46
C ASP A 52 15.13 3.36 5.43
N GLY A 53 14.49 3.76 4.32
CA GLY A 53 14.01 2.86 3.27
C GLY A 53 12.66 2.19 3.55
N ARG A 54 11.97 2.53 4.65
CA ARG A 54 10.63 2.04 4.98
C ARG A 54 9.63 2.43 3.89
N ASN A 55 8.64 1.57 3.70
CA ASN A 55 7.56 1.82 2.75
C ASN A 55 6.43 2.56 3.45
N CYS A 56 5.95 3.63 2.83
CA CYS A 56 4.73 4.30 3.27
C CYS A 56 3.55 3.31 3.27
N SER A 57 2.84 3.19 4.38
CA SER A 57 1.74 2.24 4.52
C SER A 57 0.56 2.51 3.59
N LEU A 58 0.40 3.77 3.15
CA LEU A 58 -0.66 4.19 2.24
C LEU A 58 -0.26 4.09 0.75
N CYS A 59 0.81 4.78 0.35
CA CYS A 59 1.18 4.90 -1.07
C CYS A 59 2.25 3.93 -1.54
N ARG A 60 2.85 3.15 -0.62
CA ARG A 60 3.92 2.18 -0.88
C ARG A 60 5.26 2.74 -1.37
N ASN A 61 5.39 4.05 -1.53
CA ASN A 61 6.68 4.65 -1.85
C ASN A 61 7.70 4.38 -0.75
N HIS A 62 8.95 4.14 -1.17
CA HIS A 62 10.11 4.13 -0.29
C HIS A 62 10.34 5.52 0.30
N VAL A 63 10.59 5.58 1.61
CA VAL A 63 10.88 6.81 2.34
C VAL A 63 12.31 6.69 2.88
N TYR A 64 13.21 7.52 2.35
CA TYR A 64 14.61 7.56 2.80
C TYR A 64 14.82 8.65 3.86
N ASP A 65 14.14 9.78 3.70
CA ASP A 65 14.12 10.89 4.67
C ASP A 65 13.11 10.62 5.80
N ASP A 66 12.67 11.66 6.50
CA ASP A 66 11.69 11.52 7.57
C ASP A 66 10.28 11.16 7.05
N GLY A 67 9.59 10.34 7.84
CA GLY A 67 8.17 10.06 7.73
C GLY A 67 7.45 10.33 9.05
N TRP A 68 6.20 9.87 9.12
CA TRP A 68 5.34 10.03 10.28
C TRP A 68 4.81 8.68 10.73
N PHE A 69 4.96 8.37 12.01
CA PHE A 69 4.38 7.18 12.63
C PHE A 69 3.23 7.59 13.55
N ASP A 70 2.06 6.98 13.38
CA ASP A 70 0.91 7.13 14.29
C ASP A 70 0.17 5.79 14.44
N LYS A 71 -1.01 5.80 15.07
CA LYS A 71 -1.86 4.61 15.27
C LYS A 71 -2.27 3.88 13.97
N TRP A 72 -2.08 4.49 12.81
CA TRP A 72 -2.34 3.90 11.49
C TRP A 72 -1.06 3.43 10.78
N GLY A 73 0.08 3.47 11.47
CA GLY A 73 1.37 3.03 10.98
C GLY A 73 2.22 4.14 10.37
N PHE A 74 3.37 3.73 9.82
CA PHE A 74 4.34 4.60 9.18
C PHE A 74 3.85 5.11 7.82
N LYS A 75 3.93 6.41 7.57
CA LYS A 75 3.61 7.01 6.28
C LYS A 75 4.57 8.13 5.90
N CYS A 76 4.75 8.38 4.60
CA CYS A 76 5.55 9.51 4.14
C CYS A 76 4.87 10.84 4.49
N LEU A 77 5.65 11.92 4.59
CA LEU A 77 5.13 13.24 4.97
C LEU A 77 4.06 13.76 3.99
N ASN A 78 4.16 13.42 2.70
CA ASN A 78 3.13 13.74 1.71
C ASN A 78 1.77 13.09 2.03
N CYS A 79 1.78 11.82 2.45
CA CYS A 79 0.56 11.11 2.86
C CYS A 79 0.05 11.63 4.20
N GLN A 80 0.95 11.95 5.14
CA GLN A 80 0.56 12.58 6.41
C GLN A 80 -0.11 13.94 6.17
N ASP A 81 0.43 14.77 5.27
CA ASP A 81 -0.15 16.06 4.92
C ASP A 81 -1.55 15.90 4.29
N ALA A 82 -1.76 14.87 3.47
CA ALA A 82 -3.08 14.56 2.92
C ALA A 82 -4.10 14.14 4.01
N VAL A 83 -3.66 13.43 5.05
CA VAL A 83 -4.49 13.09 6.22
C VAL A 83 -4.78 14.34 7.05
N ASN A 84 -3.77 15.16 7.35
CA ASN A 84 -3.92 16.40 8.12
C ASN A 84 -4.90 17.36 7.44
N LYS A 85 -4.83 17.48 6.11
CA LYS A 85 -5.74 18.30 5.29
C LYS A 85 -7.08 17.62 5.02
N SER A 86 -7.38 16.48 5.64
CA SER A 86 -8.61 15.72 5.48
C SER A 86 -8.96 15.35 4.04
N LYS A 87 -7.96 15.31 3.14
CA LYS A 87 -8.15 14.83 1.77
C LYS A 87 -8.47 13.34 1.77
N ILE A 88 -7.90 12.60 2.71
CA ILE A 88 -8.13 11.17 2.90
C ILE A 88 -8.25 10.84 4.40
N PRO A 89 -9.04 9.82 4.78
CA PRO A 89 -9.07 9.33 6.15
C PRO A 89 -7.75 8.65 6.53
N GLY A 90 -7.23 8.95 7.73
CA GLY A 90 -6.03 8.29 8.27
C GLY A 90 -6.18 6.76 8.37
N SER A 91 -7.41 6.27 8.57
CA SER A 91 -7.73 4.84 8.63
C SER A 91 -7.36 4.05 7.36
N LEU A 92 -7.17 4.73 6.22
CA LEU A 92 -6.70 4.10 4.99
C LEU A 92 -5.21 3.71 5.05
N CYS A 93 -4.43 4.29 5.95
CA CYS A 93 -3.01 3.95 6.08
C CYS A 93 -2.79 2.55 6.66
N ARG A 94 -3.84 1.89 7.20
CA ARG A 94 -3.82 0.49 7.64
C ARG A 94 -4.50 -0.46 6.65
N ASP A 95 -4.89 0.03 5.47
CA ASP A 95 -5.56 -0.72 4.40
C ASP A 95 -4.54 -1.49 3.55
N TYR A 96 -3.81 -2.43 4.15
CA TYR A 96 -2.69 -3.07 3.49
C TYR A 96 -3.08 -3.89 2.24
N SER A 97 -4.31 -4.42 2.21
CA SER A 97 -4.91 -5.21 1.13
C SER A 97 -5.55 -4.36 0.02
N HIS A 98 -5.52 -3.02 0.11
CA HIS A 98 -6.17 -2.12 -0.84
C HIS A 98 -7.68 -2.39 -1.01
N GLU A 99 -8.34 -2.80 0.08
CA GLU A 99 -9.78 -3.06 0.10
C GLU A 99 -10.60 -1.78 -0.01
N ARG A 100 -10.13 -0.68 0.56
CA ARG A 100 -10.86 0.60 0.59
C ARG A 100 -10.24 1.65 -0.33
N SER A 101 -8.95 1.56 -0.59
CA SER A 101 -8.26 2.50 -1.46
C SER A 101 -7.07 1.87 -2.19
N ILE A 102 -6.82 2.35 -3.40
CA ILE A 102 -5.68 1.93 -4.22
C ILE A 102 -5.00 3.19 -4.82
N PRO A 103 -3.67 3.32 -4.74
CA PRO A 103 -2.97 4.38 -5.45
C PRO A 103 -3.01 4.14 -6.96
N ASP A 104 -3.02 5.21 -7.76
CA ASP A 104 -3.03 5.15 -9.23
C ASP A 104 -1.90 4.28 -9.80
N THR A 105 -0.73 4.28 -9.16
CA THR A 105 0.41 3.42 -9.50
C THR A 105 0.11 1.94 -9.33
N ALA A 106 -0.44 1.52 -8.18
CA ALA A 106 -0.80 0.12 -7.93
C ALA A 106 -1.97 -0.31 -8.82
N LEU A 107 -2.95 0.58 -9.06
CA LEU A 107 -4.05 0.31 -9.98
C LEU A 107 -3.54 0.08 -11.40
N ALA A 108 -2.61 0.92 -11.87
CA ALA A 108 -2.00 0.76 -13.18
C ALA A 108 -1.23 -0.57 -13.32
N ILE A 109 -0.46 -0.94 -12.30
CA ILE A 109 0.25 -2.24 -12.24
C ILE A 109 -0.74 -3.41 -12.32
N ASN A 110 -1.81 -3.38 -11.51
CA ASN A 110 -2.82 -4.43 -11.49
C ASN A 110 -3.55 -4.61 -12.83
N LEU A 111 -3.65 -3.54 -13.61
CA LEU A 111 -4.30 -3.54 -14.93
C LEU A 111 -3.31 -3.73 -16.09
N GLY A 112 -2.00 -3.78 -15.82
CA GLY A 112 -0.98 -3.90 -16.86
C GLY A 112 -0.88 -2.66 -17.78
N VAL A 113 -1.24 -1.48 -17.29
CA VAL A 113 -1.24 -0.23 -18.08
C VAL A 113 -0.28 0.81 -17.51
N LYS A 114 0.05 1.83 -18.31
CA LYS A 114 0.84 2.96 -17.85
C LYS A 114 0.03 3.84 -16.89
N VAL A 115 0.64 4.36 -15.83
CA VAL A 115 -0.04 5.23 -14.85
C VAL A 115 -0.71 6.46 -15.48
N GLN A 116 -0.17 6.96 -16.58
CA GLN A 116 -0.73 8.09 -17.34
C GLN A 116 -2.13 7.77 -17.88
N VAL A 117 -2.43 6.51 -18.19
CA VAL A 117 -3.77 6.09 -18.64
C VAL A 117 -4.78 6.26 -17.50
N ILE A 118 -4.43 5.81 -16.30
CA ILE A 118 -5.28 5.99 -15.10
C ILE A 118 -5.46 7.49 -14.79
N ARG A 119 -4.39 8.28 -14.88
CA ARG A 119 -4.45 9.73 -14.67
C ARG A 119 -5.32 10.44 -15.71
N LYS A 120 -5.31 9.98 -16.96
CA LYS A 120 -6.21 10.49 -18.00
C LYS A 120 -7.67 10.25 -17.62
N LEU A 121 -8.02 9.04 -17.17
CA LEU A 121 -9.38 8.72 -16.69
C LEU A 121 -9.80 9.60 -15.51
N ILE A 122 -8.86 9.93 -14.61
CA ILE A 122 -9.12 10.86 -13.50
C ILE A 122 -9.36 12.29 -14.00
N HIS A 123 -8.53 12.80 -14.90
CA HIS A 123 -8.69 14.14 -15.46
C HIS A 123 -9.97 14.29 -16.31
N GLU A 124 -10.39 13.22 -16.99
CA GLU A 124 -11.66 13.15 -17.73
C GLU A 124 -12.89 12.99 -16.82
N GLY A 125 -12.71 12.86 -15.49
CA GLY A 125 -13.80 12.69 -14.54
C GLY A 125 -14.46 11.31 -14.55
N LYS A 126 -13.89 10.33 -15.28
CA LYS A 126 -14.41 8.95 -15.34
C LYS A 126 -14.15 8.18 -14.04
N ILE A 127 -13.08 8.54 -13.33
CA ILE A 127 -12.71 7.98 -12.02
C ILE A 127 -12.40 9.15 -11.08
N ILE A 128 -12.89 9.09 -9.86
CA ILE A 128 -12.60 10.07 -8.82
C ILE A 128 -11.27 9.72 -8.14
N GLY A 129 -10.23 10.51 -8.40
CA GLY A 129 -8.92 10.41 -7.76
C GLY A 129 -8.67 11.54 -6.77
N ARG A 130 -8.34 11.21 -5.51
CA ARG A 130 -7.94 12.20 -4.49
C ARG A 130 -6.44 12.47 -4.57
N LYS A 131 -6.04 13.69 -4.91
CA LYS A 131 -4.63 14.04 -5.08
C LYS A 131 -3.89 14.15 -3.74
N ILE A 132 -2.86 13.31 -3.55
CA ILE A 132 -1.86 13.50 -2.50
C ILE A 132 -0.85 14.57 -2.95
N PRO A 133 -0.53 15.58 -2.11
CA PRO A 133 0.51 16.56 -2.39
C PRO A 133 1.83 15.89 -2.75
N ASN A 134 2.44 16.25 -3.88
CA ASN A 134 3.70 15.64 -4.36
C ASN A 134 3.69 14.09 -4.39
N GLY A 135 2.50 13.49 -4.53
CA GLY A 135 2.30 12.04 -4.45
C GLY A 135 1.33 11.50 -5.51
N PRO A 136 0.91 10.23 -5.39
CA PRO A 136 -0.04 9.62 -6.31
C PRO A 136 -1.45 10.20 -6.16
N TYR A 137 -2.33 9.84 -7.09
CA TYR A 137 -3.77 9.93 -6.85
C TYR A 137 -4.21 8.70 -6.07
N MET A 138 -5.02 8.91 -5.02
CA MET A 138 -5.69 7.82 -4.32
C MET A 138 -7.08 7.63 -4.89
N VAL A 139 -7.34 6.44 -5.42
CA VAL A 139 -8.68 6.03 -5.84
C VAL A 139 -9.34 5.31 -4.67
N LEU A 140 -10.35 5.94 -4.08
CA LEU A 140 -11.11 5.36 -2.98
C LEU A 140 -12.33 4.63 -3.54
N ARG A 141 -12.58 3.40 -3.09
CA ARG A 141 -13.73 2.61 -3.57
C ARG A 141 -15.07 3.25 -3.24
N LYS A 142 -15.17 3.90 -2.07
CA LYS A 142 -16.39 4.62 -1.68
C LYS A 142 -16.75 5.77 -2.63
N ASP A 143 -15.76 6.40 -3.25
CA ASP A 143 -15.97 7.49 -4.21
C ASP A 143 -16.17 6.93 -5.63
N ASN A 144 -15.86 5.64 -5.85
CA ASN A 144 -15.91 4.95 -7.13
C ASN A 144 -16.65 3.60 -7.00
N PRO A 145 -17.95 3.58 -6.64
CA PRO A 145 -18.68 2.33 -6.41
C PRO A 145 -18.75 1.44 -7.66
N THR A 146 -18.69 2.04 -8.85
CA THR A 146 -18.73 1.34 -10.15
C THR A 146 -17.36 1.19 -10.80
N LEU A 147 -16.26 1.32 -10.04
CA LEU A 147 -14.89 1.35 -10.58
C LEU A 147 -14.60 0.22 -11.56
N SER A 148 -14.94 -1.03 -11.21
CA SER A 148 -14.68 -2.19 -12.07
C SER A 148 -15.43 -2.11 -13.40
N HIS A 149 -16.70 -1.68 -13.39
CA HIS A 149 -17.49 -1.50 -14.61
C HIS A 149 -16.91 -0.40 -15.50
N THR A 150 -16.53 0.74 -14.90
CA THR A 150 -15.88 1.83 -15.64
C THR A 150 -14.59 1.34 -16.28
N LEU A 151 -13.70 0.69 -15.54
CA LEU A 151 -12.44 0.18 -16.07
C LEU A 151 -12.68 -0.82 -17.21
N ASN A 152 -13.59 -1.79 -17.01
CA ASN A 152 -13.92 -2.77 -18.04
C ASN A 152 -14.38 -2.10 -19.34
N ARG A 153 -15.30 -1.12 -19.27
CA ARG A 153 -15.77 -0.39 -20.45
C ARG A 153 -14.61 0.29 -21.19
N GLU A 154 -13.78 1.05 -20.47
CA GLU A 154 -12.70 1.85 -21.07
C GLU A 154 -11.58 0.98 -21.69
N PHE A 155 -11.32 -0.20 -21.12
CA PHE A 155 -10.30 -1.13 -21.63
C PHE A 155 -10.82 -2.12 -22.68
N SER A 156 -12.11 -2.49 -22.65
CA SER A 156 -12.73 -3.26 -23.73
C SER A 156 -12.83 -2.44 -25.04
N GLU A 157 -13.13 -1.15 -24.94
CA GLU A 157 -13.18 -0.23 -26.09
C GLU A 157 -11.79 0.03 -26.70
N HIS A 158 -10.71 -0.07 -25.91
CA HIS A 158 -9.34 0.07 -26.42
C HIS A 158 -8.90 -1.12 -27.28
N SER A 159 -9.30 -2.35 -26.92
CA SER A 159 -8.97 -3.54 -27.72
C SER A 159 -9.61 -3.53 -29.11
N GLN A 160 -10.76 -2.86 -29.27
CA GLN A 160 -11.46 -2.75 -30.56
C GLN A 160 -10.86 -1.68 -31.49
N LYS A 161 -10.15 -0.68 -30.96
CA LYS A 161 -9.54 0.40 -31.76
C LYS A 161 -8.14 0.09 -32.27
N THR A 162 -7.49 -0.97 -31.77
CA THR A 162 -6.14 -1.37 -32.19
C THR A 162 -6.11 -2.41 -33.32
N HIS A 163 -7.27 -2.85 -33.83
CA HIS A 163 -7.42 -3.82 -34.92
C HIS A 163 -8.31 -3.28 -36.07
N GLY A 164 -8.45 -1.96 -36.18
CA GLY A 164 -9.17 -1.28 -37.26
C GLY A 164 -8.25 -0.38 -38.05
#